data_AF-A0A1H8NQA9-F1
#
_entry.id   AF-A0A1H8NQA9-F1
#
_cell.length_a   1.000
_cell.length_b   1.000
_cell.length_c   1.000
_cell.angle_alpha   90.00
_cell.angle_beta   90.00
_cell.angle_gamma   90.00
#
_symmetry.space_group_name_H-M   'P 1'
#
loop_
_entity.id
_entity.type
_entity.pdbx_description
1 polymer ?
#
loop_
_entity_poly.entity_id
_entity_poly.type
_entity_poly.pdbx_seq_one_letter_code
_entity_poly.pdbx_strand_id
1 'polypeptide(L)'
;MTKTELAQKLGISRQMLYKLADMGMPLELQTATEWRSKNLDFFKTKNGRIDGNSGGRAVSIPSVSNETTGDTRSLEELQAAVNNTSQLDLDGNDADELYKNSRALKEKAQALAAKLELDLASGNVVVRDDVHKAAFEASRKLRDNLHSLCKQAAPNVIGMTAPEAIETYLRDEVDRMLEEFIETCV
;
A
#
# COMPACT_ATOMS: atom_id res chain seq x y z
N MET A 1 36.93 -1.03 20.88
CA MET A 1 36.22 -0.51 19.69
C MET A 1 35.48 0.77 20.07
N THR A 2 35.55 1.84 19.29
CA THR A 2 34.79 3.06 19.65
C THR A 2 33.30 2.88 19.35
N LYS A 3 32.41 3.54 20.11
CA LYS A 3 30.95 3.48 19.86
C LYS A 3 30.60 3.93 18.44
N THR A 4 31.35 4.87 17.88
CA THR A 4 31.15 5.34 16.50
C THR A 4 31.49 4.26 15.48
N GLU A 5 32.62 3.57 15.64
CA GLU A 5 32.99 2.43 14.79
C GLU A 5 31.98 1.29 14.90
N LEU A 6 31.46 1.02 16.11
CA LEU A 6 30.47 -0.03 16.33
C LEU A 6 29.16 0.27 15.61
N ALA A 7 28.67 1.52 15.69
CA ALA A 7 27.49 1.97 14.97
C ALA A 7 27.65 1.82 13.45
N GLN A 8 28.83 2.17 12.93
CA GLN A 8 29.12 2.05 11.49
C GLN A 8 29.14 0.59 11.03
N LYS A 9 29.77 -0.32 11.78
CA LYS A 9 29.76 -1.75 11.46
C LYS A 9 28.38 -2.40 11.58
N LEU A 10 27.52 -1.90 12.46
CA LEU A 10 26.14 -2.36 12.62
C LEU A 10 25.14 -1.69 11.65
N GLY A 11 25.59 -0.74 10.83
CA GLY A 11 24.72 -0.03 9.88
C GLY A 11 23.61 0.79 10.54
N ILE A 12 23.87 1.37 11.72
CA ILE A 12 22.90 2.21 12.46
C ILE A 12 23.46 3.58 12.79
N SER A 13 22.56 4.53 13.04
CA SER A 13 22.97 5.85 13.51
C SER A 13 23.60 5.75 14.91
N ARG A 14 24.55 6.64 15.19
CA ARG A 14 25.20 6.72 16.51
C ARG A 14 24.19 6.94 17.63
N GLN A 15 23.15 7.73 17.39
CA GLN A 15 22.06 7.98 18.34
C GLN A 15 21.27 6.71 18.66
N MET A 16 20.99 5.88 17.64
CA MET A 16 20.33 4.59 17.83
C MET A 16 21.19 3.64 18.67
N LEU A 17 22.51 3.64 18.47
CA LEU A 17 23.42 2.82 19.27
C LEU A 17 23.37 3.19 20.76
N TYR A 18 23.36 4.47 21.11
CA TYR A 18 23.24 4.89 22.52
C TYR A 18 21.91 4.43 23.12
N LYS A 19 20.80 4.59 22.38
CA LYS A 19 19.49 4.12 22.82
C LYS A 19 19.47 2.60 23.07
N LEU A 20 20.09 1.82 22.18
CA LEU A 20 20.17 0.37 22.34
C LEU A 20 21.08 -0.04 23.51
N ALA A 21 22.17 0.70 23.75
CA ALA A 21 23.02 0.47 24.91
C ALA A 21 22.28 0.74 26.23
N ASP A 22 21.44 1.77 26.30
CA ASP A 22 20.57 2.04 27.46
C ASP A 22 19.51 0.94 27.65
N MET A 23 19.12 0.25 26.57
CA MET A 23 18.23 -0.92 26.59
C MET A 23 18.98 -2.24 26.89
N GLY A 24 20.27 -2.19 27.21
CA GLY A 24 21.07 -3.35 27.61
C GLY A 24 21.77 -4.08 26.46
N MET A 25 21.91 -3.46 25.28
CA MET A 25 22.66 -4.06 24.17
C MET A 25 24.18 -4.10 24.49
N PRO A 26 24.85 -5.25 24.34
CA PRO A 26 26.30 -5.37 24.50
C PRO A 26 27.10 -4.48 23.53
N LEU A 27 28.31 -4.07 23.92
CA LEU A 27 29.19 -3.19 23.12
C LEU A 27 30.23 -3.95 22.27
N GLU A 28 30.15 -5.27 22.22
CA GLU A 28 30.98 -6.12 21.36
C GLU A 28 30.24 -6.48 20.07
N LEU A 29 30.94 -6.50 18.93
CA LEU A 29 30.30 -6.58 17.61
C LEU A 29 29.45 -7.84 17.40
N GLN A 30 29.98 -9.01 17.77
CA GLN A 30 29.30 -10.29 17.55
C GLN A 30 28.05 -10.41 18.44
N THR A 31 28.20 -10.12 19.74
CA THR A 31 27.10 -10.20 20.70
C THR A 31 26.04 -9.11 20.48
N ALA A 32 26.43 -7.92 20.01
CA ALA A 32 25.48 -6.87 19.60
C ALA A 32 24.64 -7.30 18.40
N THR A 33 25.22 -8.03 17.44
CA THR A 33 24.51 -8.52 16.25
C THR A 33 23.47 -9.59 16.64
N GLU A 34 23.85 -10.52 17.52
CA GLU A 34 22.94 -11.55 18.05
C GLU A 34 21.84 -10.98 18.95
N TRP A 35 22.18 -10.01 19.81
CA TRP A 35 21.18 -9.33 20.64
C TRP A 35 20.17 -8.61 19.75
N ARG A 36 20.63 -7.96 18.68
CA ARG A 36 19.78 -7.24 17.75
C ARG A 36 18.90 -8.15 16.91
N SER A 37 19.37 -9.32 16.47
CA SER A 37 18.52 -10.27 15.74
C SER A 37 17.40 -10.84 16.62
N LYS A 38 17.66 -11.04 17.92
CA LYS A 38 16.67 -11.53 18.89
C LYS A 38 15.66 -10.45 19.33
N ASN A 39 16.08 -9.19 19.39
CA ASN A 39 15.26 -8.07 19.89
C ASN A 39 14.70 -7.18 18.77
N LEU A 40 14.85 -7.58 17.50
CA LEU A 40 14.27 -6.84 16.38
C LEU A 40 12.76 -7.10 16.33
N ASP A 41 11.98 -6.07 16.61
CA ASP A 41 10.53 -6.10 16.40
C ASP A 41 10.25 -6.05 14.89
N PHE A 42 9.99 -7.20 14.28
CA PHE A 42 9.76 -7.35 12.83
C PHE A 42 8.73 -6.33 12.33
N PHE A 43 7.67 -6.09 13.10
CA PHE A 43 6.57 -5.19 12.74
C PHE A 43 6.93 -3.71 12.77
N LYS A 44 8.07 -3.33 13.35
CA LYS A 44 8.60 -1.96 13.37
C LYS A 44 9.76 -1.75 12.39
N THR A 45 10.22 -2.81 11.74
CA THR A 45 11.24 -2.70 10.68
C THR A 45 10.64 -2.08 9.43
N LYS A 46 11.48 -1.44 8.61
CA LYS A 46 11.06 -0.83 7.34
C LYS A 46 10.38 -1.83 6.39
N ASN A 47 10.68 -3.12 6.51
CA ASN A 47 10.14 -4.19 5.68
C ASN A 47 8.93 -4.91 6.30
N GLY A 48 8.72 -4.84 7.62
CA GLY A 48 7.62 -5.53 8.31
C GLY A 48 6.52 -4.60 8.84
N ARG A 49 6.62 -3.28 8.59
CA ARG A 49 5.57 -2.31 8.91
C ARG A 49 4.29 -2.60 8.13
N ILE A 50 3.24 -2.95 8.85
CA ILE A 50 1.88 -3.19 8.32
C ILE A 50 1.25 -1.88 7.80
N ASP A 51 1.70 -0.73 8.29
CA ASP A 51 1.16 0.60 7.93
C ASP A 51 1.52 1.07 6.51
N GLY A 52 2.24 0.27 5.72
CA GLY A 52 2.61 0.60 4.33
C GLY A 52 3.58 1.79 4.18
N ASN A 53 3.95 2.46 5.27
CA ASN A 53 4.82 3.62 5.26
C ASN A 53 6.29 3.18 5.36
N SER A 54 6.77 2.58 4.28
CA SER A 54 8.19 2.44 4.04
C SER A 54 8.71 3.84 3.69
N GLY A 55 9.28 4.58 4.65
CA GLY A 55 9.72 5.98 4.51
C GLY A 55 10.82 6.27 3.48
N GLY A 56 10.78 5.66 2.30
CA GLY A 56 11.40 6.10 1.07
C GLY A 56 10.34 6.74 0.16
N ARG A 57 10.81 7.58 -0.76
CA ARG A 57 10.00 8.19 -1.82
C ARG A 57 9.26 7.08 -2.57
N ALA A 58 7.93 7.15 -2.62
CA ALA A 58 7.08 6.13 -3.24
C ALA A 58 7.52 5.88 -4.69
N VAL A 59 8.02 4.67 -4.95
CA VAL A 59 8.06 4.11 -6.31
C VAL A 59 6.81 3.24 -6.41
N SER A 60 5.84 3.73 -7.17
CA SER A 60 4.58 3.06 -7.43
C SER A 60 4.83 1.81 -8.28
N ILE A 61 4.90 0.65 -7.65
CA ILE A 61 4.78 -0.64 -8.33
C ILE A 61 3.28 -0.99 -8.34
N PRO A 62 2.64 -1.20 -9.50
CA PRO A 62 1.24 -1.59 -9.55
C PRO A 62 1.05 -3.00 -8.98
N SER A 63 0.05 -3.16 -8.11
CA SER A 63 -0.36 -4.46 -7.59
C SER A 63 -1.07 -5.24 -8.69
N VAL A 64 -0.34 -6.17 -9.32
CA VAL A 64 -0.92 -7.17 -10.21
C VAL A 64 -1.60 -8.22 -9.32
N SER A 65 -2.91 -8.29 -9.36
CA SER A 65 -3.68 -9.44 -8.87
C SER A 65 -3.43 -10.61 -9.81
N ASN A 66 -2.50 -11.51 -9.43
CA ASN A 66 -2.27 -12.74 -10.16
C ASN A 66 -3.25 -13.81 -9.70
N GLU A 67 -4.09 -14.27 -10.62
CA GLU A 67 -4.76 -15.55 -10.50
C GLU A 67 -3.70 -16.64 -10.40
N THR A 68 -3.73 -17.42 -9.33
CA THR A 68 -2.75 -18.47 -9.04
C THR A 68 -2.99 -19.69 -9.94
N THR A 69 -2.66 -19.59 -11.22
CA THR A 69 -2.28 -20.78 -12.00
C THR A 69 -0.84 -21.10 -11.64
N GLY A 70 -0.65 -22.22 -10.92
CA GLY A 70 0.65 -22.68 -10.44
C GLY A 70 1.61 -22.99 -11.59
N ASP A 71 2.39 -22.00 -11.99
CA ASP A 71 3.56 -22.19 -12.86
C ASP A 71 4.73 -22.56 -11.94
N THR A 72 5.15 -23.83 -11.96
CA THR A 72 6.21 -24.39 -11.09
C THR A 72 7.62 -24.01 -11.55
N ARG A 73 7.77 -22.85 -12.21
CA ARG A 73 9.06 -22.37 -12.70
C ARG A 73 9.80 -21.68 -11.58
N SER A 74 11.09 -21.93 -11.48
CA SER A 74 11.93 -21.25 -10.50
C SER A 74 11.95 -19.73 -10.79
N LEU A 75 12.13 -18.92 -9.74
CA LEU A 75 12.24 -17.45 -9.89
C LEU A 75 13.29 -17.07 -10.94
N GLU A 76 14.38 -17.85 -11.00
CA GLU A 76 15.49 -17.68 -11.94
C GLU A 76 15.08 -17.99 -13.39
N GLU A 77 14.29 -19.04 -13.62
CA GLU A 77 13.75 -19.36 -14.96
C GLU A 77 12.80 -18.27 -15.48
N LEU A 78 11.97 -17.71 -14.60
CA LEU A 78 11.08 -16.60 -14.96
C LEU A 78 11.87 -15.32 -15.29
N GLN A 79 12.90 -15.02 -14.51
CA GLN A 79 13.80 -13.87 -14.78
C GLN A 79 14.55 -14.05 -16.10
N ALA A 80 15.07 -15.25 -16.38
CA ALA A 80 15.76 -15.55 -17.62
C ALA A 80 14.83 -15.45 -18.83
N ALA A 81 13.58 -15.91 -18.72
CA ALA A 81 12.60 -15.79 -19.79
C ALA A 81 12.24 -14.32 -20.11
N VAL A 82 12.06 -13.49 -19.10
CA VAL A 82 11.77 -12.05 -19.28
C VAL A 82 12.95 -11.34 -19.95
N ASN A 83 14.16 -11.60 -19.47
CA ASN A 83 15.37 -10.98 -19.99
C ASN A 83 15.69 -11.42 -21.42
N ASN A 84 15.50 -12.70 -21.76
CA ASN A 84 15.82 -13.23 -23.08
C ASN A 84 14.75 -12.90 -24.15
N THR A 85 13.50 -12.66 -23.76
CA THR A 85 12.38 -12.64 -24.74
C THR A 85 11.70 -11.29 -24.87
N SER A 86 11.87 -10.35 -23.92
CA SER A 86 11.02 -9.14 -23.85
C SER A 86 11.77 -7.85 -23.55
N GLN A 87 12.98 -7.92 -23.04
CA GLN A 87 13.77 -6.74 -22.69
C GLN A 87 14.72 -6.38 -23.82
N LEU A 88 14.62 -5.14 -24.31
CA LEU A 88 15.55 -4.60 -25.29
C LEU A 88 16.89 -4.35 -24.58
N ASP A 89 17.96 -4.95 -25.08
CA ASP A 89 19.30 -4.81 -24.52
C ASP A 89 19.88 -3.41 -24.82
N LEU A 90 20.29 -2.70 -23.78
CA LEU A 90 20.88 -1.36 -23.86
C LEU A 90 22.36 -1.37 -23.47
N ASP A 91 22.93 -2.53 -23.16
CA ASP A 91 24.30 -2.69 -22.68
C ASP A 91 25.26 -3.23 -23.76
N GLY A 92 24.77 -3.36 -25.00
CA GLY A 92 25.57 -3.81 -26.16
C GLY A 92 26.61 -2.80 -26.64
N ASN A 93 27.60 -3.26 -27.40
CA ASN A 93 28.66 -2.40 -27.99
C ASN A 93 28.35 -1.92 -29.42
N ASP A 94 27.27 -2.41 -30.05
CA ASP A 94 26.88 -2.00 -31.40
C ASP A 94 25.98 -0.75 -31.35
N ALA A 95 26.47 0.34 -31.95
CA ALA A 95 25.81 1.63 -31.95
C ALA A 95 24.46 1.62 -32.72
N ASP A 96 24.33 0.83 -33.79
CA ASP A 96 23.10 0.79 -34.58
C ASP A 96 21.99 0.01 -33.85
N GLU A 97 22.35 -1.08 -33.18
CA GLU A 97 21.43 -1.85 -32.34
C GLU A 97 20.95 -1.03 -31.13
N LEU A 98 21.88 -0.37 -30.43
CA LEU A 98 21.53 0.52 -29.31
C LEU A 98 20.56 1.63 -29.71
N TYR A 99 20.77 2.24 -30.88
CA TYR A 99 19.89 3.29 -31.40
C TYR A 99 18.49 2.75 -31.71
N LYS A 100 18.39 1.59 -32.37
CA LYS A 100 17.10 0.92 -32.67
C LYS A 100 16.38 0.53 -31.39
N ASN A 101 17.09 -0.05 -30.42
CA ASN A 101 16.54 -0.46 -29.13
C ASN A 101 16.04 0.74 -28.32
N SER A 102 16.83 1.81 -28.26
CA SER A 102 16.43 3.06 -27.60
C SER A 102 15.20 3.70 -28.25
N ARG A 103 15.15 3.68 -29.60
CA ARG A 103 13.99 4.19 -30.35
C ARG A 103 12.74 3.35 -30.10
N ALA A 104 12.85 2.02 -30.16
CA ALA A 104 11.76 1.10 -29.88
C ALA A 104 11.23 1.26 -28.44
N LEU A 105 12.10 1.47 -27.46
CA LEU A 105 11.70 1.74 -26.07
C LEU A 105 10.92 3.04 -25.96
N LYS A 106 11.40 4.12 -26.61
CA LYS A 106 10.69 5.40 -26.66
C LYS A 106 9.30 5.26 -27.29
N GLU A 107 9.21 4.60 -28.45
CA GLU A 107 7.93 4.38 -29.15
C GLU A 107 6.97 3.51 -28.31
N LYS A 108 7.48 2.47 -27.65
CA LYS A 108 6.71 1.65 -26.70
C LYS A 108 6.20 2.48 -25.52
N ALA A 109 7.04 3.32 -24.92
CA ALA A 109 6.65 4.18 -23.81
C ALA A 109 5.56 5.18 -24.23
N GLN A 110 5.68 5.76 -25.43
CA GLN A 110 4.66 6.65 -26.00
C GLN A 110 3.34 5.91 -26.25
N ALA A 111 3.39 4.69 -26.79
CA ALA A 111 2.19 3.87 -27.00
C ALA A 111 1.50 3.51 -25.69
N LEU A 112 2.25 3.18 -24.64
CA LEU A 112 1.70 2.90 -23.30
C LEU A 112 1.07 4.13 -22.66
N ALA A 113 1.71 5.30 -22.79
CA ALA A 113 1.15 6.56 -22.30
C ALA A 113 -0.17 6.90 -23.01
N ALA A 114 -0.19 6.82 -24.35
CA ALA A 114 -1.41 7.05 -25.13
C ALA A 114 -2.52 6.05 -24.80
N LYS A 115 -2.17 4.79 -24.54
CA LYS A 115 -3.12 3.78 -24.09
C LYS A 115 -3.71 4.14 -22.72
N LEU A 116 -2.88 4.54 -21.76
CA LEU A 116 -3.34 4.93 -20.42
C LEU A 116 -4.24 6.16 -20.48
N GLU A 117 -3.94 7.13 -21.34
CA GLU A 117 -4.81 8.29 -21.59
C GLU A 117 -6.16 7.87 -22.18
N LEU A 118 -6.16 6.94 -23.15
CA LEU A 118 -7.39 6.39 -23.70
C LEU A 118 -8.20 5.64 -22.63
N ASP A 119 -7.55 4.78 -21.85
CA ASP A 119 -8.19 3.99 -20.80
C ASP A 119 -8.77 4.88 -19.68
N LEU A 120 -8.13 6.02 -19.40
CA LEU A 120 -8.64 7.02 -18.46
C LEU A 120 -9.84 7.77 -19.06
N ALA A 121 -9.75 8.16 -20.34
CA ALA A 121 -10.84 8.84 -21.04
C ALA A 121 -12.06 7.93 -21.28
N SER A 122 -11.86 6.63 -21.44
CA SER A 122 -12.93 5.63 -21.55
C SER A 122 -13.54 5.26 -20.20
N GLY A 123 -12.92 5.67 -19.08
CA GLY A 123 -13.36 5.34 -17.74
C GLY A 123 -13.02 3.90 -17.30
N ASN A 124 -12.17 3.18 -18.05
CA ASN A 124 -11.71 1.84 -17.68
C ASN A 124 -10.77 1.87 -16.46
N VAL A 125 -10.01 2.94 -16.30
CA VAL A 125 -9.10 3.13 -15.17
C VAL A 125 -9.39 4.45 -14.46
N VAL A 126 -9.24 4.42 -13.14
CA VAL A 126 -9.41 5.57 -12.26
C VAL A 126 -8.16 5.76 -11.42
N VAL A 127 -7.90 7.00 -11.04
CA VAL A 127 -6.76 7.34 -10.19
C VAL A 127 -7.03 6.83 -8.77
N ARG A 128 -6.12 6.00 -8.25
CA ARG A 128 -6.27 5.35 -6.93
C ARG A 128 -6.46 6.36 -5.80
N ASP A 129 -5.71 7.45 -5.83
CA ASP A 129 -5.74 8.48 -4.78
C ASP A 129 -7.10 9.19 -4.73
N ASP A 130 -7.71 9.43 -5.89
CA ASP A 130 -9.02 10.06 -6.00
C ASP A 130 -10.13 9.13 -5.47
N VAL A 131 -10.08 7.84 -5.84
CA VAL A 131 -11.02 6.82 -5.31
C VAL A 131 -10.88 6.69 -3.80
N HIS A 132 -9.64 6.62 -3.31
CA HIS A 132 -9.39 6.51 -1.89
C HIS A 132 -9.93 7.74 -1.15
N LYS A 133 -9.67 8.95 -1.65
CA LYS A 133 -10.21 10.18 -1.06
C LYS A 133 -11.74 10.19 -1.06
N ALA A 134 -12.37 9.85 -2.19
CA ALA A 134 -13.82 9.79 -2.32
C ALA A 134 -14.43 8.77 -1.33
N ALA A 135 -13.86 7.57 -1.24
CA ALA A 135 -14.29 6.53 -0.31
C ALA A 135 -14.16 6.99 1.16
N PHE A 136 -13.07 7.69 1.51
CA PHE A 136 -12.86 8.23 2.86
C PHE A 136 -13.88 9.34 3.20
N GLU A 137 -14.16 10.23 2.26
CA GLU A 137 -15.14 11.30 2.44
C GLU A 137 -16.57 10.73 2.56
N ALA A 138 -16.93 9.77 1.71
CA ALA A 138 -18.21 9.06 1.78
C ALA A 138 -18.37 8.31 3.12
N SER A 139 -17.34 7.57 3.54
CA SER A 139 -17.35 6.84 4.82
C SER A 139 -17.48 7.77 6.02
N ARG A 140 -16.83 8.94 5.95
CA ARG A 140 -16.95 9.96 7.00
C ARG A 140 -18.37 10.50 7.09
N LYS A 141 -19.00 10.79 5.95
CA LYS A 141 -20.41 11.22 5.91
C LYS A 141 -21.33 10.15 6.50
N LEU A 142 -21.16 8.88 6.14
CA LEU A 142 -21.93 7.77 6.70
C LEU A 142 -21.81 7.71 8.23
N ARG A 143 -20.59 7.81 8.77
CA ARG A 143 -20.37 7.82 10.22
C ARG A 143 -21.07 9.01 10.90
N ASP A 144 -20.93 10.20 10.34
CA ASP A 144 -21.52 11.41 10.91
C ASP A 144 -23.06 11.33 10.84
N ASN A 145 -23.61 10.74 9.78
CA ASN A 145 -25.02 10.41 9.60
C ASN A 145 -25.52 9.41 10.67
N LEU A 146 -24.78 8.31 10.93
CA LEU A 146 -25.12 7.35 11.99
C LEU A 146 -25.12 7.98 13.39
N HIS A 147 -24.21 8.91 13.67
CA HIS A 147 -24.24 9.66 14.93
C HIS A 147 -25.41 10.63 15.01
N SER A 148 -25.81 11.24 13.89
CA SER A 148 -26.99 12.10 13.82
C SER A 148 -28.29 11.32 14.02
N LEU A 149 -28.36 10.08 13.51
CA LEU A 149 -29.49 9.19 13.66
C LEU A 149 -29.90 9.03 15.13
N CYS A 150 -28.95 8.84 16.05
CA CYS A 150 -29.26 8.71 17.47
C CYS A 150 -30.06 9.91 18.02
N LYS A 151 -29.78 11.12 17.52
CA LYS A 151 -30.49 12.34 17.93
C LYS A 151 -31.84 12.48 17.24
N GLN A 152 -31.95 12.05 15.98
CA GLN A 152 -33.17 12.14 15.18
C GLN A 152 -34.20 11.06 15.54
N ALA A 153 -33.75 9.85 15.86
CA ALA A 153 -34.61 8.75 16.26
C ALA A 153 -35.16 8.92 17.68
N ALA A 154 -34.39 9.53 18.59
CA ALA A 154 -34.80 9.71 20.00
C ALA A 154 -36.23 10.27 20.19
N PRO A 155 -36.66 11.37 19.56
CA PRO A 155 -38.04 11.88 19.70
C PRO A 155 -39.10 10.92 19.16
N ASN A 156 -38.81 10.19 18.10
CA ASN A 156 -39.77 9.30 17.44
C ASN A 156 -39.99 8.00 18.22
N VAL A 157 -38.95 7.55 18.93
CA VAL A 157 -38.98 6.32 19.74
C VAL A 157 -39.69 6.54 21.09
N ILE A 158 -39.72 7.77 21.64
CA ILE A 158 -40.35 8.08 22.94
C ILE A 158 -41.85 7.72 22.97
N GLY A 159 -42.54 7.79 21.82
CA GLY A 159 -43.96 7.45 21.71
C GLY A 159 -44.26 5.99 21.39
N MET A 160 -43.24 5.18 21.10
CA MET A 160 -43.40 3.78 20.72
C MET A 160 -43.34 2.88 21.96
N THR A 161 -44.40 2.14 22.22
CA THR A 161 -44.51 1.21 23.37
C THR A 161 -44.24 -0.24 23.01
N ALA A 162 -44.30 -0.60 21.72
CA ALA A 162 -44.02 -1.95 21.25
C ALA A 162 -42.53 -2.09 20.86
N PRO A 163 -41.75 -3.00 21.50
CA PRO A 163 -40.34 -3.19 21.18
C PRO A 163 -40.08 -3.54 19.71
N GLU A 164 -40.92 -4.36 19.10
CA GLU A 164 -40.79 -4.74 17.69
C GLU A 164 -40.93 -3.54 16.74
N ALA A 165 -41.86 -2.62 17.04
CA ALA A 165 -42.06 -1.41 16.23
C ALA A 165 -40.85 -0.47 16.32
N ILE A 166 -40.20 -0.40 17.49
CA ILE A 166 -38.97 0.37 17.68
C ILE A 166 -37.83 -0.24 16.85
N GLU A 167 -37.68 -1.57 16.88
CA GLU A 167 -36.64 -2.27 16.13
C GLU A 167 -36.82 -2.09 14.61
N THR A 168 -38.03 -2.26 14.08
CA THR A 168 -38.32 -2.04 12.66
C THR A 168 -38.01 -0.61 12.25
N TYR A 169 -38.45 0.39 13.02
CA TYR A 169 -38.18 1.79 12.73
C TYR A 169 -36.68 2.11 12.68
N LEU A 170 -35.92 1.62 13.66
CA LEU A 170 -34.47 1.84 13.69
C LEU A 170 -33.76 1.13 12.54
N ARG A 171 -34.23 -0.05 12.15
CA ARG A 171 -33.66 -0.81 11.03
C ARG A 171 -33.92 -0.10 9.70
N ASP A 172 -35.16 0.32 9.45
CA ASP A 172 -35.54 1.06 8.24
C ASP A 172 -34.70 2.34 8.08
N GLU A 173 -34.44 3.03 9.18
CA GLU A 173 -33.65 4.28 9.15
C GLU A 173 -32.14 4.02 8.93
N VAL A 174 -31.60 2.91 9.46
CA VAL A 174 -30.23 2.48 9.14
C VAL A 174 -30.11 2.06 7.68
N ASP A 175 -31.08 1.30 7.17
CA ASP A 175 -31.11 0.85 5.78
C ASP A 175 -31.19 2.05 4.82
N ARG A 176 -32.03 3.05 5.12
CA ARG A 176 -32.10 4.32 4.37
C ARG A 176 -30.73 5.02 4.29
N MET A 177 -29.99 5.06 5.40
CA MET A 177 -28.65 5.70 5.44
C MET A 177 -27.59 4.91 4.67
N LEU A 178 -27.71 3.58 4.65
CA LEU A 178 -26.83 2.71 3.87
C LEU A 178 -27.13 2.81 2.37
N GLU A 179 -28.40 2.94 1.98
CA GLU A 179 -28.81 3.22 0.60
C GLU A 179 -28.24 4.56 0.11
N GLU A 180 -28.38 5.63 0.91
CA GLU A 180 -27.80 6.95 0.61
C GLU A 180 -26.27 6.89 0.45
N PHE A 181 -25.60 6.05 1.26
CA PHE A 181 -24.16 5.83 1.14
C PHE A 181 -23.79 5.11 -0.16
N ILE A 182 -24.56 4.10 -0.58
CA ILE A 182 -24.34 3.38 -1.84
C ILE A 182 -24.50 4.35 -3.01
N GLU A 183 -25.56 5.18 -3.01
CA GLU A 183 -25.79 6.19 -4.05
C GLU A 183 -24.68 7.24 -4.13
N THR A 184 -24.04 7.56 -3.00
CA THR A 184 -22.93 8.54 -2.99
C THR A 184 -21.61 7.96 -3.51
N CYS A 185 -21.47 6.63 -3.53
CA CYS A 185 -20.22 5.95 -3.92
C CYS A 185 -20.20 5.49 -5.40
N VAL A 186 -21.35 5.50 -6.08
CA VAL A 186 -21.52 5.14 -7.50
C VAL A 186 -21.54 6.40 -8.35
#